data_AF-A0A2P5DBC2-F1
#
_entry.id   AF-A0A2P5DBC2-F1
#
_cell.length_a   1.000
_cell.length_b   1.000
_cell.length_c   1.000
_cell.angle_alpha   90.00
_cell.angle_beta   90.00
_cell.angle_gamma   90.00
#
_symmetry.space_group_name_H-M   'P 1'
#
loop_
_entity.id
_entity.type
_entity.pdbx_description
1 polymer ?
#
loop_
_entity_poly.entity_id
_entity_poly.type
_entity_poly.pdbx_seq_one_letter_code
_entity_poly.pdbx_strand_id
1 'polypeptide(L)'
;MYAGCYRWEFSGEFSTINSGEFCKTSKVIDGAYNGSKLNLTNQAILSDNRPDKNSSFSVPLEIKPSGQFEPLYRTTLSVQDVELPVLSLSVCGAVAMAHGEDSEEYSSPYQFFFYLYDKRNAGLGGLSFDEGQFSVFRYTTIGREILPQINTGDVIQSAKLVEGQDRLILPNES
;
A
#
# COMPACT_ATOMS: atom_id res chain seq x y z
N MET A 1 15.28 15.72 -20.20
CA MET A 1 14.83 14.64 -19.32
C MET A 1 13.51 15.10 -18.74
N TYR A 2 12.38 14.55 -19.21
CA TYR A 2 11.07 15.00 -18.77
C TYR A 2 10.81 14.41 -17.38
N ALA A 3 10.96 15.22 -16.34
CA ALA A 3 10.41 14.88 -15.04
C ALA A 3 8.89 14.97 -15.18
N GLY A 4 8.22 13.83 -15.36
CA GLY A 4 6.78 13.76 -15.32
C GLY A 4 6.33 14.04 -13.89
N CYS A 5 5.58 15.13 -13.70
CA CYS A 5 4.89 15.36 -12.43
C CYS A 5 3.58 14.56 -12.50
N TYR A 6 3.48 13.53 -11.68
CA TYR A 6 2.36 12.60 -11.67
C TYR A 6 1.53 12.82 -10.41
N ARG A 7 0.21 12.84 -10.55
CA ARG A 7 -0.74 12.95 -9.44
C ARG A 7 -1.54 11.66 -9.35
N TRP A 8 -1.56 11.07 -8.17
CA TRP A 8 -2.42 9.94 -7.84
C TRP A 8 -3.38 10.32 -6.73
N GLU A 9 -4.59 9.80 -6.84
CA GLU A 9 -5.60 9.89 -5.80
C GLU A 9 -6.05 8.48 -5.42
N PHE A 10 -6.49 8.33 -4.17
CA PHE A 10 -6.77 7.05 -3.56
C PHE A 10 -8.16 7.07 -2.91
N SER A 11 -8.99 6.06 -3.21
CA SER A 11 -10.29 5.88 -2.54
C SER A 11 -10.35 4.53 -1.81
N GLY A 12 -11.04 4.48 -0.67
CA GLY A 12 -11.35 3.24 0.05
C GLY A 12 -11.56 3.48 1.55
N GLU A 13 -12.42 2.67 2.17
CA GLU A 13 -12.70 2.72 3.63
C GLU A 13 -12.16 1.50 4.40
N PHE A 14 -11.30 0.66 3.79
CA PHE A 14 -10.88 -0.60 4.43
C PHE A 14 -9.36 -0.75 4.61
N SER A 15 -9.00 -1.47 5.67
CA SER A 15 -7.77 -1.45 6.47
C SER A 15 -7.58 -0.20 7.34
N THR A 16 -8.15 -0.19 8.55
CA THR A 16 -8.16 1.02 9.39
C THR A 16 -6.78 1.35 9.95
N ILE A 17 -5.97 0.33 10.24
CA ILE A 17 -4.64 0.50 10.81
C ILE A 17 -3.65 0.87 9.71
N ASN A 18 -3.61 0.10 8.62
CA ASN A 18 -2.64 0.34 7.55
C ASN A 18 -2.95 1.63 6.76
N SER A 19 -4.22 1.93 6.47
CA SER A 19 -4.57 3.22 5.86
C SER A 19 -4.33 4.39 6.82
N GLY A 20 -4.59 4.18 8.12
CA GLY A 20 -4.23 5.13 9.16
C GLY A 20 -2.74 5.43 9.15
N GLU A 21 -1.89 4.42 9.23
CA GLU A 21 -0.44 4.61 9.24
C GLU A 21 0.12 5.18 7.94
N PHE A 22 -0.39 4.78 6.78
CA PHE A 22 -0.03 5.45 5.53
C PHE A 22 -0.36 6.95 5.58
N CYS A 23 -1.56 7.32 6.06
CA CYS A 23 -1.96 8.71 6.22
C CYS A 23 -1.16 9.43 7.32
N LYS A 24 -0.81 8.76 8.43
CA LYS A 24 0.04 9.32 9.48
C LYS A 24 1.44 9.57 8.94
N THR A 25 2.09 8.60 8.32
CA THR A 25 3.40 8.77 7.68
C THR A 25 3.36 9.87 6.63
N SER A 26 2.27 9.97 5.84
CA SER A 26 2.10 11.06 4.88
C SER A 26 1.85 12.45 5.50
N LYS A 27 1.33 12.54 6.74
CA LYS A 27 0.85 13.79 7.35
C LYS A 27 1.68 14.24 8.57
N VAL A 28 1.95 13.32 9.51
CA VAL A 28 2.76 13.52 10.72
C VAL A 28 4.20 13.83 10.35
N ILE A 29 4.67 13.25 9.24
CA ILE A 29 5.94 13.59 8.62
C ILE A 29 5.57 14.24 7.29
N ASP A 30 5.25 15.53 7.28
CA ASP A 30 4.74 16.30 6.14
C ASP A 30 5.66 16.21 4.90
N GLY A 31 5.51 15.12 4.15
CA GLY A 31 6.43 14.72 3.09
C GLY A 31 7.43 13.60 3.41
N ALA A 32 7.16 12.65 4.30
CA ALA A 32 8.01 11.45 4.46
C ALA A 32 8.29 10.76 3.13
N TYR A 33 7.29 10.73 2.25
CA TYR A 33 7.42 10.15 0.91
C TYR A 33 8.04 11.12 -0.10
N ASN A 34 8.15 12.41 0.22
CA ASN A 34 8.77 13.38 -0.69
C ASN A 34 10.27 13.08 -0.78
N GLY A 35 10.78 13.00 -1.99
CA GLY A 35 12.17 12.61 -2.24
C GLY A 35 12.42 11.10 -2.18
N SER A 36 11.43 10.28 -1.79
CA SER A 36 11.56 8.82 -1.85
C SER A 36 11.69 8.37 -3.31
N LYS A 37 12.64 7.46 -3.54
CA LYS A 37 12.84 6.85 -4.85
C LYS A 37 11.81 5.75 -5.06
N LEU A 38 11.48 5.48 -6.32
CA LEU A 38 10.65 4.37 -6.72
C LEU A 38 11.53 3.30 -7.36
N ASN A 39 11.29 2.05 -7.00
CA ASN A 39 11.94 0.89 -7.60
C ASN A 39 10.89 0.05 -8.32
N LEU A 40 11.11 -0.21 -9.61
CA LEU A 40 10.24 -1.06 -10.40
C LEU A 40 10.66 -2.52 -10.27
N THR A 41 9.67 -3.39 -10.09
CA THR A 41 9.77 -4.84 -10.22
C THR A 41 8.84 -5.31 -11.33
N ASN A 42 8.81 -6.62 -11.61
CA ASN A 42 7.96 -7.17 -12.66
C ASN A 42 6.46 -6.92 -12.42
N GLN A 43 6.03 -6.78 -11.17
CA GLN A 43 4.60 -6.69 -10.82
C GLN A 43 4.28 -5.54 -9.86
N ALA A 44 5.25 -4.72 -9.47
CA ALA A 44 5.02 -3.65 -8.51
C ALA A 44 5.99 -2.50 -8.66
N ILE A 45 5.56 -1.33 -8.22
CA ILE A 45 6.37 -0.12 -8.06
C ILE A 45 6.47 0.13 -6.56
N LEU A 46 7.66 -0.05 -5.99
CA LEU A 46 7.90 0.03 -4.55
C LEU A 46 8.48 1.39 -4.18
N SER A 47 7.99 1.97 -3.09
CA SER A 47 8.59 3.14 -2.48
C SER A 47 9.83 2.75 -1.69
N ASP A 48 10.96 3.37 -2.00
CA ASP A 48 12.19 3.31 -1.22
C ASP A 48 12.24 4.52 -0.29
N ASN A 49 11.59 4.36 0.85
CA ASN A 49 11.65 5.30 1.95
C ASN A 49 12.27 4.56 3.13
N ARG A 50 13.49 4.90 3.54
CA ARG A 50 14.11 4.32 4.74
C ARG A 50 14.39 5.45 5.71
N PRO A 51 13.53 5.67 6.72
CA PRO A 51 13.81 6.69 7.72
C PRO A 51 15.05 6.29 8.54
N ASP A 52 15.70 7.30 9.11
CA ASP A 52 16.88 7.13 9.96
C ASP A 52 16.52 6.40 11.27
N LYS A 53 16.51 5.06 11.21
CA LYS A 53 16.67 4.04 12.28
C LYS A 53 16.06 4.28 13.70
N ASN A 54 15.08 5.15 13.88
CA ASN A 54 14.52 5.48 15.20
C ASN A 54 12.99 5.28 15.35
N SER A 55 12.30 4.73 14.36
CA SER A 55 10.88 4.38 14.52
C SER A 55 10.70 2.90 14.88
N SER A 56 10.66 2.59 16.18
CA SER A 56 10.35 1.24 16.70
C SER A 56 8.85 0.91 16.62
N PHE A 57 8.18 1.32 15.54
CA PHE A 57 6.74 1.11 15.38
C PHE A 57 6.49 -0.06 14.42
N SER A 58 5.68 -1.03 14.84
CA SER A 58 5.26 -2.14 14.00
C SER A 58 3.79 -1.99 13.62
N VAL A 59 3.50 -2.12 12.33
CA VAL A 59 2.13 -2.10 11.81
C VAL A 59 1.73 -3.55 11.57
N PRO A 60 0.67 -4.09 12.19
CA PRO A 60 0.26 -5.46 11.90
C PRO A 60 -0.21 -5.58 10.44
N LEU A 61 0.06 -6.73 9.82
CA LEU A 61 -0.64 -7.13 8.60
C LEU A 61 -2.15 -7.12 8.90
N GLU A 62 -2.95 -6.51 8.04
CA GLU A 62 -4.40 -6.38 8.20
C GLU A 62 -5.11 -6.76 6.90
N ILE A 63 -5.89 -7.84 6.91
CA ILE A 63 -6.62 -8.33 5.74
C ILE A 63 -8.04 -8.67 6.15
N LYS A 64 -9.04 -8.10 5.47
CA LYS A 64 -10.44 -8.40 5.73
C LYS A 64 -10.98 -9.43 4.74
N PRO A 65 -11.29 -10.67 5.15
CA PRO A 65 -11.95 -11.64 4.27
C PRO A 65 -13.37 -11.20 3.92
N SER A 66 -13.81 -11.51 2.70
CA SER A 66 -15.17 -11.24 2.24
C SER A 66 -16.17 -12.07 3.02
N GLY A 67 -17.24 -11.42 3.52
CA GLY A 67 -18.27 -12.07 4.32
C GLY A 67 -17.93 -12.18 5.82
N GLN A 68 -16.69 -11.87 6.22
CA GLN A 68 -16.34 -11.77 7.65
C GLN A 68 -16.56 -10.35 8.18
N PHE A 69 -16.94 -10.26 9.45
CA PHE A 69 -17.20 -8.97 10.11
C PHE A 69 -15.90 -8.25 10.46
N GLU A 70 -14.96 -8.98 11.07
CA GLU A 70 -13.66 -8.48 11.53
C GLU A 70 -12.54 -8.79 10.53
N PRO A 71 -11.50 -7.94 10.44
CA PRO A 71 -10.28 -8.26 9.72
C PRO A 71 -9.42 -9.27 10.49
N LEU A 72 -8.60 -10.00 9.75
CA LEU A 72 -7.49 -10.79 10.25
C LEU A 72 -6.30 -9.87 10.52
N TYR A 73 -5.58 -10.14 11.60
CA TYR A 73 -4.36 -9.42 11.96
C TYR A 73 -3.18 -10.38 12.08
N ARG A 74 -1.99 -9.94 11.63
CA ARG A 74 -0.73 -10.71 11.72
C ARG A 74 -0.79 -12.10 11.07
N THR A 75 -1.70 -12.28 10.14
CA THR A 75 -1.87 -13.55 9.44
C THR A 75 -2.36 -13.29 8.03
N THR A 76 -1.87 -14.08 7.09
CA THR A 76 -2.25 -13.99 5.68
C THR A 76 -3.59 -14.71 5.46
N LEU A 77 -4.26 -14.37 4.37
CA LEU A 77 -5.49 -15.01 3.95
C LEU A 77 -5.18 -16.11 2.92
N SER A 78 -5.57 -17.34 3.22
CA SER A 78 -5.48 -18.45 2.26
C SER A 78 -6.61 -18.35 1.23
N VAL A 79 -6.28 -17.87 0.03
CA VAL A 79 -7.26 -17.72 -1.06
C VAL A 79 -7.62 -19.03 -1.76
N GLN A 80 -7.02 -20.16 -1.35
CA GLN A 80 -7.28 -21.48 -1.91
C GLN A 80 -8.68 -22.01 -1.55
N ASP A 81 -9.26 -21.53 -0.44
CA ASP A 81 -10.53 -21.98 0.12
C ASP A 81 -11.73 -21.10 -0.29
N VAL A 82 -11.61 -20.33 -1.39
CA VAL A 82 -12.63 -19.37 -1.91
C VAL A 82 -12.80 -18.12 -1.03
N GLU A 83 -12.02 -17.96 0.04
CA GLU A 83 -11.99 -16.73 0.82
C GLU A 83 -11.22 -15.63 0.07
N LEU A 84 -11.93 -14.65 -0.46
CA LEU A 84 -11.34 -13.49 -1.13
C LEU A 84 -11.27 -12.30 -0.16
N PRO A 85 -10.20 -11.50 -0.17
CA PRO A 85 -10.19 -10.28 0.62
C PRO A 85 -11.18 -9.26 0.05
N VAL A 86 -11.74 -8.41 0.93
CA VAL A 86 -12.61 -7.29 0.53
C VAL A 86 -11.87 -6.31 -0.39
N LEU A 87 -10.58 -6.07 -0.08
CA LEU A 87 -9.68 -5.33 -0.95
C LEU A 87 -8.72 -6.33 -1.63
N SER A 88 -9.02 -6.63 -2.88
CA SER A 88 -8.21 -7.51 -3.72
C SER A 88 -6.94 -6.82 -4.23
N LEU A 89 -5.81 -7.53 -4.14
CA LEU A 89 -4.54 -7.17 -4.76
C LEU A 89 -4.58 -7.35 -6.29
N SER A 90 -5.44 -8.25 -6.79
CA SER A 90 -5.67 -8.55 -8.21
C SER A 90 -6.32 -7.42 -9.02
N VAL A 91 -6.05 -6.17 -8.65
CA VAL A 91 -6.51 -4.96 -9.32
C VAL A 91 -5.28 -4.12 -9.64
N CYS A 92 -5.08 -3.77 -10.91
CA CYS A 92 -3.94 -2.92 -11.27
C CYS A 92 -4.14 -1.51 -10.69
N GLY A 93 -3.10 -0.98 -10.04
CA GLY A 93 -3.20 0.21 -9.21
C GLY A 93 -3.70 -0.03 -7.79
N ALA A 94 -3.83 -1.29 -7.34
CA ALA A 94 -3.94 -1.59 -5.92
C ALA A 94 -2.72 -1.06 -5.17
N VAL A 95 -2.96 -0.49 -4.00
CA VAL A 95 -1.92 0.08 -3.14
C VAL A 95 -1.91 -0.69 -1.83
N ALA A 96 -0.74 -1.22 -1.50
CA ALA A 96 -0.54 -2.05 -0.34
C ALA A 96 0.76 -1.69 0.38
N MET A 97 0.81 -1.96 1.68
CA MET A 97 2.05 -1.83 2.44
C MET A 97 2.94 -3.04 2.15
N ALA A 98 4.24 -2.83 1.99
CA ALA A 98 5.20 -3.94 1.92
C ALA A 98 5.27 -4.66 3.28
N HIS A 99 5.83 -5.86 3.34
CA HIS A 99 6.11 -6.51 4.63
C HIS A 99 7.22 -5.76 5.40
N GLY A 100 7.19 -5.87 6.73
CA GLY A 100 8.27 -5.39 7.58
C GLY A 100 9.56 -6.18 7.34
N GLU A 101 10.71 -5.55 7.60
CA GLU A 101 12.04 -6.20 7.40
C GLU A 101 12.19 -7.48 8.25
N ASP A 102 11.53 -7.54 9.41
CA ASP A 102 11.70 -8.63 10.38
C ASP A 102 10.68 -9.77 10.26
N SER A 103 9.50 -9.52 9.68
CA SER A 103 8.41 -10.52 9.61
C SER A 103 7.29 -10.12 8.65
N GLU A 104 6.74 -11.12 7.97
CA GLU A 104 5.57 -10.98 7.09
C GLU A 104 4.25 -10.78 7.86
N GLU A 105 4.23 -11.07 9.17
CA GLU A 105 3.10 -10.77 10.06
C GLU A 105 2.89 -9.26 10.26
N TYR A 106 3.88 -8.45 9.90
CA TYR A 106 3.85 -7.01 10.02
C TYR A 106 4.02 -6.36 8.65
N SER A 107 3.34 -5.24 8.48
CA SER A 107 3.52 -4.31 7.37
C SER A 107 4.61 -3.30 7.71
N SER A 108 5.36 -2.87 6.70
CA SER A 108 6.32 -1.78 6.80
C SER A 108 5.56 -0.50 7.15
N PRO A 109 6.03 0.31 8.11
CA PRO A 109 5.38 1.60 8.43
C PRO A 109 5.67 2.69 7.38
N TYR A 110 6.62 2.46 6.48
CA TYR A 110 7.13 3.48 5.56
C TYR A 110 7.32 2.99 4.12
N GLN A 111 7.22 1.69 3.83
CA GLN A 111 7.25 1.19 2.45
C GLN A 111 5.87 0.75 2.01
N PHE A 112 5.43 1.31 0.88
CA PHE A 112 4.22 0.91 0.18
C PHE A 112 4.57 0.59 -1.28
N PHE A 113 3.63 -0.02 -1.99
CA PHE A 113 3.79 -0.28 -3.41
C PHE A 113 2.48 -0.15 -4.17
N PHE A 114 2.60 0.21 -5.45
CA PHE A 114 1.53 0.06 -6.42
C PHE A 114 1.68 -1.29 -7.10
N TYR A 115 0.63 -2.09 -7.08
CA TYR A 115 0.61 -3.37 -7.76
C TYR A 115 0.21 -3.20 -9.23
N LEU A 116 1.07 -3.67 -10.12
CA LEU A 116 0.90 -3.67 -11.57
C LEU A 116 0.28 -4.99 -12.02
N TYR A 117 -0.91 -5.30 -11.51
CA TYR A 117 -1.61 -6.54 -11.85
C TYR A 117 -1.73 -6.74 -13.37
N ASP A 118 -1.29 -7.91 -13.83
CA ASP A 118 -1.47 -8.38 -15.20
C ASP A 118 -2.09 -9.77 -15.15
N LYS A 119 -3.30 -9.91 -15.71
CA LYS A 119 -4.04 -11.18 -15.78
C LYS A 119 -3.26 -12.30 -16.49
N ARG A 120 -2.28 -11.97 -17.33
CA ARG A 120 -1.41 -12.96 -18.01
C ARG A 120 -0.45 -13.64 -17.03
N ASN A 121 -0.16 -12.99 -15.91
CA ASN A 121 0.71 -13.46 -14.84
C ASN A 121 -0.09 -13.84 -13.58
N ALA A 122 -1.39 -14.08 -13.74
CA ALA A 122 -2.29 -14.46 -12.66
C ALA A 122 -2.53 -15.98 -12.65
N GLY A 123 -2.88 -16.52 -11.49
CA GLY A 123 -3.28 -17.91 -11.30
C GLY A 123 -4.68 -18.21 -11.84
N LEU A 124 -5.15 -19.43 -11.57
CA LEU A 124 -6.52 -19.84 -11.90
C LEU A 124 -7.53 -18.90 -11.23
N GLY A 125 -8.58 -18.53 -11.96
CA GLY A 125 -9.57 -17.55 -11.50
C GLY A 125 -9.14 -16.08 -11.68
N GLY A 126 -7.95 -15.83 -12.24
CA GLY A 126 -7.46 -14.47 -12.47
C GLY A 126 -6.94 -13.78 -11.22
N LEU A 127 -6.61 -14.53 -10.16
CA LEU A 127 -6.05 -13.96 -8.94
C LEU A 127 -4.52 -13.82 -9.05
N SER A 128 -3.99 -12.75 -8.48
CA SER A 128 -2.57 -12.64 -8.19
C SER A 128 -2.10 -13.82 -7.34
N PHE A 129 -0.88 -14.28 -7.58
CA PHE A 129 -0.24 -15.28 -6.72
C PHE A 129 -0.01 -14.77 -5.29
N ASP A 130 0.02 -13.45 -5.11
CA ASP A 130 0.21 -12.76 -3.84
C ASP A 130 -1.12 -12.30 -3.22
N GLU A 131 -2.26 -12.72 -3.77
CA GLU A 131 -3.57 -12.38 -3.22
C GLU A 131 -3.70 -12.88 -1.77
N GLY A 132 -4.18 -12.01 -0.88
CA GLY A 132 -4.29 -12.32 0.54
C GLY A 132 -2.96 -12.31 1.32
N GLN A 133 -1.84 -11.89 0.72
CA GLN A 133 -0.56 -11.80 1.44
C GLN A 133 -0.26 -10.41 2.01
N PHE A 134 -0.82 -9.34 1.43
CA PHE A 134 -0.50 -7.96 1.77
C PHE A 134 -1.69 -7.17 2.32
N SER A 135 -1.41 -6.17 3.15
CA SER A 135 -2.40 -5.17 3.59
C SER A 135 -2.74 -4.21 2.44
N VAL A 136 -3.70 -4.60 1.59
CA VAL A 136 -4.24 -3.70 0.57
C VAL A 136 -5.15 -2.69 1.26
N PHE A 137 -4.89 -1.40 1.04
CA PHE A 137 -5.62 -0.34 1.74
C PHE A 137 -6.33 0.63 0.81
N ARG A 138 -5.89 0.77 -0.45
CA ARG A 138 -6.48 1.70 -1.42
C ARG A 138 -6.33 1.22 -2.85
N TYR A 139 -7.10 1.84 -3.73
CA TYR A 139 -6.89 1.77 -5.18
C TYR A 139 -6.57 3.15 -5.74
N THR A 140 -5.70 3.17 -6.74
CA THR A 140 -5.41 4.34 -7.56
C THR A 140 -6.64 4.68 -8.40
N THR A 141 -7.27 5.83 -8.13
CA THR A 141 -8.46 6.29 -8.86
C THR A 141 -8.12 7.24 -10.00
N ILE A 142 -7.08 8.05 -9.83
CA ILE A 142 -6.56 8.99 -10.81
C ILE A 142 -5.09 8.68 -11.07
N GLY A 143 -4.65 8.76 -12.33
CA GLY A 143 -3.26 8.56 -12.70
C GLY A 143 -2.84 7.10 -12.81
N ARG A 144 -3.78 6.15 -12.95
CA ARG A 144 -3.46 4.74 -13.15
C ARG A 144 -2.72 4.49 -14.47
N GLU A 145 -3.05 5.26 -15.49
CA GLU A 145 -2.43 5.25 -16.82
C GLU A 145 -0.96 5.68 -16.83
N ILE A 146 -0.49 6.35 -15.76
CA ILE A 146 0.90 6.75 -15.63
C ILE A 146 1.75 5.73 -14.88
N LEU A 147 1.14 4.79 -14.14
CA LEU A 147 1.88 3.74 -13.43
C LEU A 147 2.82 2.95 -14.35
N PRO A 148 2.43 2.53 -15.58
CA PRO A 148 3.34 1.82 -16.49
C PRO A 148 4.51 2.67 -17.01
N GLN A 149 4.48 3.99 -16.81
CA GLN A 149 5.50 4.93 -17.27
C GLN A 149 6.57 5.20 -16.20
N ILE A 150 6.34 4.73 -14.97
CA ILE A 150 7.26 4.91 -13.85
C ILE A 150 8.45 3.97 -14.00
N ASN A 151 9.64 4.50 -13.82
CA ASN A 151 10.90 3.76 -13.89
C ASN A 151 11.60 3.72 -12.53
N THR A 152 12.45 2.70 -12.37
CA THR A 152 13.39 2.66 -11.24
C THR A 152 14.24 3.92 -11.20
N GLY A 153 14.28 4.57 -10.04
CA GLY A 153 14.98 5.84 -9.82
C GLY A 153 14.11 7.08 -9.98
N ASP A 154 12.86 6.95 -10.45
CA ASP A 154 11.90 8.05 -10.38
C ASP A 154 11.65 8.44 -8.92
N VAL A 155 11.32 9.71 -8.68
CA VAL A 155 11.24 10.29 -7.34
C VAL A 155 9.83 10.81 -7.09
N ILE A 156 9.27 10.48 -5.93
CA ILE A 156 8.02 11.08 -5.47
C ILE A 156 8.30 12.55 -5.14
N GLN A 157 7.78 13.46 -5.95
CA GLN A 157 7.97 14.90 -5.73
C GLN A 157 7.17 15.41 -4.54
N SER A 158 5.92 14.96 -4.42
CA SER A 158 5.04 15.32 -3.31
C SER A 158 3.96 14.28 -3.10
N ALA A 159 3.73 13.88 -1.85
CA ALA A 159 2.56 13.15 -1.41
C ALA A 159 1.79 14.01 -0.39
N LYS A 160 0.47 14.16 -0.56
CA LYS A 160 -0.38 14.97 0.30
C LYS A 160 -1.69 14.27 0.58
N LEU A 161 -2.15 14.37 1.84
CA LEU A 161 -3.50 13.99 2.19
C LEU A 161 -4.47 15.09 1.75
N VAL A 162 -5.34 14.80 0.78
CA VAL A 162 -6.29 15.77 0.23
C VAL A 162 -7.66 15.76 0.92
N GLU A 163 -8.10 14.59 1.40
CA GLU A 163 -9.39 14.39 2.07
C GLU A 163 -9.28 13.32 3.17
N GLY A 164 -10.24 13.29 4.11
CA GLY A 164 -10.27 12.32 5.22
C GLY A 164 -9.36 12.66 6.39
N GLN A 165 -8.82 13.88 6.43
CA GLN A 165 -7.93 14.37 7.48
C GLN A 165 -8.61 14.40 8.86
N ASP A 166 -9.90 14.71 8.89
CA ASP A 166 -10.78 14.74 10.05
C ASP A 166 -11.02 13.35 10.66
N ARG A 167 -10.85 12.29 9.86
CA ARG A 167 -11.00 10.90 10.27
C ARG A 167 -9.69 10.28 10.79
N LEU A 168 -8.57 10.98 10.63
CA LEU A 168 -7.27 10.51 11.09
C LEU A 168 -7.09 10.80 12.59
N ILE A 169 -7.23 9.76 13.41
CA ILE A 169 -6.99 9.84 14.85
C ILE A 169 -5.49 9.59 15.10
N LEU A 170 -4.79 10.64 15.54
CA LEU A 170 -3.41 10.54 16.03
C LEU A 170 -3.44 10.22 17.53
N PRO A 171 -2.55 9.36 18.04
CA PRO A 171 -2.33 9.25 19.48
C PRO A 171 -1.96 10.63 20.02
N ASN A 172 -2.54 11.05 21.15
CA ASN A 172 -2.07 12.25 21.85
C ASN A 172 -0.63 11.98 22.33
N GLU A 173 0.34 12.74 21.83
CA GLU A 173 1.66 12.80 22.45
C GLU A 173 1.47 13.31 23.89
N SER A 174 1.84 12.49 24.87
CA SER A 174 1.82 12.84 26.30
C SER A 174 3.23 13.13 26.77
#